data_AF-A0A2J5P810-F1
#
_entry.id   AF-A0A2J5P810-F1
#
_cell.length_a   1.000
_cell.length_b   1.000
_cell.length_c   1.000
_cell.angle_alpha   90.00
_cell.angle_beta   90.00
_cell.angle_gamma   90.00
#
_symmetry.space_group_name_H-M   'P 1'
#
loop_
_entity.id
_entity.type
_entity.pdbx_description
1 polymer ?
#
loop_
_entity_poly.entity_id
_entity_poly.type
_entity_poly.pdbx_seq_one_letter_code
_entity_poly.pdbx_strand_id
1 'polypeptide(L)'
;MKHKPQMMKMRWLSAAVMLSLCTSSAWAFSIDDVAKEAQTLAGKGFEAPKSNLPSAFRDMKYADYQQIQFNHDKAYWNNLKSPFKLEFYHQGMYFDTPVTINEVTATSVRKIKYSPDYFNFGNVQHDKDTVKDLGFACFNVLYPINSQDKNDEI
;
A
#
# COMPACT_ATOMS: atom_id res chain seq x y z
N MET A 1 -72.53 23.41 -25.37
CA MET A 1 -71.10 23.61 -25.67
C MET A 1 -70.30 22.49 -25.01
N LYS A 2 -69.61 21.69 -25.83
CA LYS A 2 -68.68 20.63 -25.39
C LYS A 2 -67.33 21.28 -25.05
N HIS A 3 -66.66 20.86 -23.98
CA HIS A 3 -65.26 20.40 -24.02
C HIS A 3 -64.81 19.78 -22.69
N LYS A 4 -63.93 18.79 -22.84
CA LYS A 4 -63.52 17.71 -21.92
C LYS A 4 -62.59 18.15 -20.76
N PRO A 5 -62.49 17.33 -19.70
CA PRO A 5 -61.40 17.34 -18.73
C PRO A 5 -60.19 16.54 -19.27
N GLN A 6 -58.95 16.88 -18.90
CA GLN A 6 -57.91 15.91 -18.48
C GLN A 6 -56.49 16.49 -18.40
N MET A 7 -55.88 16.21 -17.25
CA MET A 7 -54.53 15.67 -17.07
C MET A 7 -53.33 16.48 -17.54
N MET A 8 -52.70 17.18 -16.59
CA MET A 8 -51.26 17.42 -16.68
C MET A 8 -50.59 17.55 -15.31
N LYS A 9 -50.59 16.48 -14.50
CA LYS A 9 -49.72 16.36 -13.31
C LYS A 9 -49.38 14.90 -13.01
N MET A 10 -48.71 14.20 -13.93
CA MET A 10 -48.21 12.84 -13.64
C MET A 10 -46.94 12.48 -14.44
N ARG A 11 -46.07 13.45 -14.75
CA ARG A 11 -44.81 13.19 -15.50
C ARG A 11 -43.53 13.49 -14.73
N TRP A 12 -43.64 13.89 -13.45
CA TRP A 12 -42.48 14.30 -12.66
C TRP A 12 -42.16 13.39 -11.46
N LEU A 13 -42.98 12.38 -11.16
CA LEU A 13 -42.67 11.40 -10.12
C LEU A 13 -41.89 10.18 -10.64
N SER A 14 -41.98 9.86 -11.93
CA SER A 14 -41.32 8.67 -12.50
C SER A 14 -39.80 8.83 -12.67
N ALA A 15 -39.31 10.07 -12.74
CA ALA A 15 -37.88 10.35 -12.94
C ALA A 15 -37.07 10.25 -11.62
N ALA A 16 -37.70 10.46 -10.46
CA ALA A 16 -37.01 10.39 -9.17
C ALA A 16 -36.76 8.95 -8.70
N VAL A 17 -37.63 8.00 -9.06
CA VAL A 17 -37.53 6.59 -8.64
C VAL A 17 -36.49 5.80 -9.47
N MET A 18 -36.17 6.24 -10.69
CA MET A 18 -35.16 5.59 -11.54
C MET A 18 -33.71 5.96 -11.18
N LEU A 19 -33.48 7.00 -10.37
CA LEU A 19 -32.13 7.43 -9.98
C LEU A 19 -31.58 6.72 -8.73
N SER A 20 -32.41 5.94 -8.03
CA SER A 20 -32.04 5.28 -6.77
C SER A 20 -31.51 3.85 -6.92
N LEU A 21 -31.42 3.31 -8.15
CA LEU A 21 -31.08 1.89 -8.40
C LEU A 21 -29.63 1.66 -8.85
N CYS A 22 -28.83 2.71 -9.00
CA CYS A 22 -27.40 2.60 -9.26
C CYS A 22 -26.58 2.82 -7.98
N THR A 23 -26.95 2.18 -6.88
CA THR A 23 -25.94 1.89 -5.84
C THR A 23 -25.08 0.77 -6.39
N SER A 24 -24.09 1.14 -7.21
CA SER A 24 -22.96 0.27 -7.51
C SER A 24 -22.44 -0.22 -6.16
N SER A 25 -22.58 -1.51 -5.87
CA SER A 25 -21.77 -2.12 -4.83
C SER A 25 -20.34 -1.88 -5.25
N ALA A 26 -19.71 -0.82 -4.74
CA ALA A 26 -18.29 -0.63 -4.88
C ALA A 26 -17.70 -1.87 -4.21
N TRP A 27 -17.06 -2.74 -4.99
CA TRP A 27 -16.30 -3.86 -4.48
C TRP A 27 -15.09 -3.26 -3.78
N ALA A 28 -15.32 -2.73 -2.57
CA ALA A 28 -14.27 -2.20 -1.72
C ALA A 28 -13.46 -3.37 -1.20
N PHE A 29 -12.14 -3.25 -1.26
CA PHE A 29 -11.23 -4.24 -0.70
C PHE A 29 -11.59 -4.54 0.76
N SER A 30 -11.66 -5.81 1.12
CA SER A 30 -12.02 -6.25 2.47
C SER A 30 -11.14 -7.39 2.96
N ILE A 31 -11.35 -7.80 4.21
CA ILE A 31 -10.70 -8.99 4.77
C ILE A 31 -11.07 -10.27 4.00
N ASP A 32 -12.24 -10.31 3.33
CA ASP A 32 -12.68 -11.47 2.58
C ASP A 32 -11.80 -11.72 1.34
N ASP A 33 -11.27 -10.66 0.72
CA ASP A 33 -10.33 -10.77 -0.39
C ASP A 33 -9.04 -11.46 0.07
N VAL A 34 -8.51 -11.07 1.23
CA VAL A 34 -7.32 -11.68 1.85
C VAL A 34 -7.61 -13.11 2.31
N ALA A 35 -8.77 -13.35 2.93
CA ALA A 35 -9.18 -14.66 3.40
C ALA A 35 -9.32 -15.65 2.24
N LYS A 36 -9.83 -15.20 1.10
CA LYS A 36 -9.93 -16.01 -0.13
C LYS A 36 -8.57 -16.42 -0.66
N GLU A 37 -7.59 -15.50 -0.69
CA GLU A 37 -6.21 -15.82 -1.09
C GLU A 37 -5.57 -16.81 -0.10
N ALA A 38 -5.71 -16.56 1.19
CA ALA A 38 -5.20 -17.43 2.24
C ALA A 38 -5.79 -18.85 2.16
N GLN A 39 -7.10 -19.00 1.96
CA GLN A 39 -7.76 -20.29 1.75
C GLN A 39 -7.23 -21.01 0.51
N THR A 40 -7.02 -20.27 -0.58
CA THR A 40 -6.46 -20.80 -1.82
C THR A 40 -5.03 -21.33 -1.63
N LEU A 41 -4.20 -20.62 -0.85
CA LEU A 41 -2.84 -21.04 -0.52
C LEU A 41 -2.82 -22.24 0.44
N ALA A 42 -3.70 -22.25 1.44
CA ALA A 42 -3.84 -23.35 2.40
C ALA A 42 -4.27 -24.67 1.74
N GLY A 43 -4.96 -24.60 0.60
CA GLY A 43 -5.33 -25.77 -0.21
C GLY A 43 -4.18 -26.37 -1.04
N LYS A 44 -2.97 -25.79 -0.99
CA LYS A 44 -1.79 -26.22 -1.75
C LYS A 44 -0.66 -26.64 -0.82
N GLY A 45 0.35 -27.32 -1.35
CA GLY A 45 1.60 -27.57 -0.64
C GLY A 45 2.33 -26.25 -0.35
N PHE A 46 3.00 -26.16 0.80
CA PHE A 46 3.79 -24.98 1.16
C PHE A 46 4.94 -24.75 0.17
N GLU A 47 5.03 -23.53 -0.37
CA GLU A 47 6.14 -23.09 -1.19
C GLU A 47 7.08 -22.23 -0.34
N ALA A 48 8.29 -22.74 -0.07
CA ALA A 48 9.28 -21.99 0.69
C ALA A 48 9.70 -20.72 -0.09
N PRO A 49 9.75 -19.54 0.57
CA PRO A 49 10.14 -18.32 -0.10
C PRO A 49 11.60 -18.41 -0.55
N LYS A 50 11.88 -17.89 -1.74
CA LYS A 50 13.22 -17.88 -2.32
C LYS A 50 13.82 -16.49 -2.14
N SER A 51 14.99 -16.44 -1.52
CA SER A 51 15.74 -15.19 -1.39
C SER A 51 16.07 -14.63 -2.78
N ASN A 52 15.80 -13.33 -2.97
CA ASN A 52 16.31 -12.53 -4.09
C ASN A 52 17.56 -11.72 -3.68
N LEU A 53 17.94 -11.74 -2.40
CA LEU A 53 19.04 -10.93 -1.86
C LEU A 53 20.41 -11.34 -2.45
N PRO A 54 21.16 -10.41 -3.07
CA PRO A 54 22.54 -10.64 -3.48
C PRO A 54 23.46 -10.90 -2.29
N SER A 55 24.55 -11.65 -2.50
CA SER A 55 25.54 -11.95 -1.45
C SER A 55 26.09 -10.69 -0.78
N ALA A 56 26.29 -9.61 -1.52
CA ALA A 56 26.75 -8.32 -0.99
C ALA A 56 25.88 -7.79 0.17
N PHE A 57 24.57 -8.06 0.14
CA PHE A 57 23.65 -7.67 1.22
C PHE A 57 23.35 -8.81 2.19
N ARG A 58 23.41 -10.08 1.75
CA ARG A 58 23.22 -11.24 2.63
C ARG A 58 24.37 -11.38 3.63
N ASP A 59 25.60 -11.24 3.15
CA ASP A 59 26.82 -11.47 3.93
C ASP A 59 27.33 -10.19 4.60
N MET A 60 26.57 -9.09 4.50
CA MET A 60 26.94 -7.81 5.09
C MET A 60 26.98 -7.86 6.61
N LYS A 61 27.87 -7.08 7.21
CA LYS A 61 27.94 -6.97 8.67
C LYS A 61 26.84 -6.07 9.19
N TYR A 62 26.42 -6.29 10.43
CA TYR A 62 25.42 -5.46 11.10
C TYR A 62 25.73 -3.95 11.04
N ALA A 63 27.00 -3.57 11.24
CA ALA A 63 27.45 -2.18 11.17
C ALA A 63 27.27 -1.55 9.77
N ASP A 64 27.33 -2.35 8.71
CA ASP A 64 27.04 -1.89 7.35
C ASP A 64 25.52 -1.77 7.15
N TYR A 65 24.74 -2.73 7.65
CA TYR A 65 23.27 -2.66 7.56
C TYR A 65 22.70 -1.43 8.28
N GLN A 66 23.23 -1.07 9.46
CA GLN A 66 22.81 0.13 10.19
C GLN A 66 23.05 1.45 9.46
N GLN A 67 23.95 1.47 8.47
CA GLN A 67 24.17 2.65 7.64
C GLN A 67 23.06 2.81 6.59
N ILE A 68 22.33 1.74 6.25
CA ILE A 68 21.18 1.81 5.36
C ILE A 68 20.00 2.36 6.14
N GLN A 69 19.74 3.65 5.98
CA GLN A 69 18.67 4.36 6.68
C GLN A 69 17.61 4.83 5.69
N PHE A 70 16.35 4.82 6.12
CA PHE A 70 15.29 5.42 5.34
C PHE A 70 15.52 6.92 5.18
N ASN A 71 15.22 7.46 4.00
CA ASN A 71 15.20 8.89 3.76
C ASN A 71 13.85 9.45 4.23
N HIS A 72 13.81 10.04 5.42
CA HIS A 72 12.57 10.54 6.04
C HIS A 72 11.80 11.56 5.18
N ASP A 73 12.46 12.30 4.28
CA ASP A 73 11.78 13.20 3.33
C ASP A 73 10.90 12.44 2.32
N LYS A 74 11.22 11.16 2.10
CA LYS A 74 10.52 10.23 1.21
C LYS A 74 9.43 9.43 1.91
N ALA A 75 9.09 9.72 3.17
CA ALA A 75 8.03 9.01 3.87
C ALA A 75 6.76 8.93 3.01
N TYR A 76 6.16 7.75 2.97
CA TYR A 76 4.94 7.55 2.21
C TYR A 76 3.83 8.41 2.81
N TRP A 77 3.03 9.02 1.94
CA TRP A 77 2.05 10.04 2.29
C TRP A 77 2.60 11.33 2.92
N ASN A 78 3.92 11.62 2.83
CA ASN A 78 4.48 12.89 3.32
C ASN A 78 3.73 14.11 2.73
N ASN A 79 3.38 14.03 1.44
CA ASN A 79 2.67 15.09 0.70
C ASN A 79 1.14 15.01 0.78
N LEU A 80 0.57 14.11 1.59
CA LEU A 80 -0.88 14.03 1.80
C LEU A 80 -1.28 14.70 3.12
N LYS A 81 -2.51 15.22 3.15
CA LYS A 81 -3.15 15.74 4.37
C LYS A 81 -3.62 14.56 5.26
N SER A 82 -2.65 13.82 5.78
CA SER A 82 -2.82 12.70 6.70
C SER A 82 -1.81 12.83 7.85
N PRO A 83 -2.22 12.57 9.11
CA PRO A 83 -1.30 12.50 10.24
C PRO A 83 -0.47 11.20 10.21
N PHE A 84 -0.90 10.18 9.47
CA PHE A 84 -0.14 8.94 9.30
C PHE A 84 0.83 9.05 8.15
N LYS A 85 2.06 8.59 8.37
CA LYS A 85 3.10 8.35 7.35
C LYS A 85 3.57 6.91 7.42
N LEU A 86 4.17 6.41 6.36
CA LEU A 86 4.83 5.10 6.36
C LEU A 86 6.29 5.25 5.97
N GLU A 87 7.17 4.52 6.62
CA GLU A 87 8.53 4.29 6.14
C GLU A 87 8.73 2.80 5.89
N PHE A 88 9.80 2.48 5.18
CA PHE A 88 10.08 1.12 4.73
C PHE A 88 11.44 0.68 5.24
N TYR A 89 11.59 -0.63 5.42
CA TYR A 89 12.88 -1.24 5.75
C TYR A 89 13.49 -1.88 4.51
N HIS A 90 14.80 -1.69 4.32
CA HIS A 90 15.55 -2.30 3.23
C HIS A 90 15.89 -3.76 3.54
N GLN A 91 15.91 -4.63 2.52
CA GLN A 91 16.40 -6.00 2.67
C GLN A 91 17.89 -6.05 3.05
N GLY A 92 18.33 -7.09 3.73
CA GLY A 92 19.72 -7.20 4.16
C GLY A 92 19.89 -8.18 5.29
N MET A 93 21.10 -8.75 5.39
CA MET A 93 21.42 -9.81 6.34
C MET A 93 20.42 -10.97 6.25
N TYR A 94 19.63 -11.17 7.31
CA TYR A 94 18.60 -12.21 7.42
C TYR A 94 17.24 -11.81 6.85
N PHE A 95 17.04 -10.56 6.42
CA PHE A 95 15.84 -10.11 5.70
C PHE A 95 16.00 -10.33 4.19
N ASP A 96 16.09 -11.60 3.78
CA ASP A 96 16.49 -12.00 2.44
C ASP A 96 15.32 -12.24 1.46
N THR A 97 14.10 -12.22 1.98
CA THR A 97 12.84 -12.31 1.21
C THR A 97 12.01 -11.05 1.39
N PRO A 98 11.52 -10.40 0.31
CA PRO A 98 10.77 -9.16 0.42
C PRO A 98 9.31 -9.40 0.75
N VAL A 99 8.65 -8.39 1.32
CA VAL A 99 7.21 -8.32 1.44
C VAL A 99 6.61 -7.46 0.32
N THR A 100 5.42 -7.84 -0.16
CA THR A 100 4.65 -6.99 -1.07
C THR A 100 3.73 -6.09 -0.26
N ILE A 101 3.84 -4.78 -0.47
CA ILE A 101 3.02 -3.77 0.19
C ILE A 101 2.10 -3.14 -0.84
N ASN A 102 0.80 -3.10 -0.56
CA ASN A 102 -0.22 -2.46 -1.39
C ASN A 102 -0.89 -1.34 -0.61
N GLU A 103 -1.15 -0.22 -1.28
CA GLU A 103 -2.03 0.83 -0.79
C GLU A 103 -3.45 0.61 -1.32
N VAL A 104 -4.40 0.61 -0.41
CA VAL A 104 -5.83 0.57 -0.72
C VAL A 104 -6.38 1.99 -0.60
N THR A 105 -6.94 2.49 -1.69
CA THR A 105 -7.61 3.79 -1.79
C THR A 105 -9.11 3.61 -1.99
N ALA A 106 -9.88 4.70 -1.97
CA ALA A 106 -11.32 4.64 -2.24
C ALA A 106 -11.69 4.03 -3.60
N THR A 107 -10.77 4.03 -4.56
CA THR A 107 -11.04 3.62 -5.96
C THR A 107 -10.12 2.53 -6.49
N SER A 108 -9.05 2.16 -5.77
CA SER A 108 -8.04 1.24 -6.29
C SER A 108 -7.17 0.60 -5.22
N VAL A 109 -6.61 -0.57 -5.55
CA VAL A 109 -5.52 -1.21 -4.82
C VAL A 109 -4.27 -1.12 -5.69
N ARG A 110 -3.20 -0.52 -5.18
CA ARG A 110 -1.95 -0.34 -5.94
C ARG A 110 -0.73 -0.79 -5.16
N LYS A 111 0.15 -1.54 -5.82
CA LYS A 111 1.45 -1.94 -5.25
C LYS A 111 2.30 -0.69 -5.02
N ILE A 112 2.81 -0.55 -3.79
CA ILE A 112 3.86 0.40 -3.48
C ILE A 112 5.15 -0.18 -4.03
N LYS A 113 5.70 0.46 -5.07
CA LYS A 113 6.92 -0.01 -5.72
C LYS A 113 8.12 0.30 -4.83
N TYR A 114 8.96 -0.71 -4.62
CA TYR A 114 10.28 -0.52 -4.06
C TYR A 114 11.10 0.42 -4.96
N SER A 115 11.91 1.26 -4.34
CA SER A 115 12.95 2.05 -4.98
C SER A 115 14.12 2.20 -4.02
N PRO A 116 15.38 2.08 -4.48
CA PRO A 116 16.53 2.40 -3.64
C PRO A 116 16.54 3.88 -3.20
N ASP A 117 15.82 4.78 -3.91
CA ASP A 117 15.72 6.21 -3.56
C ASP A 117 15.00 6.49 -2.23
N TYR A 118 14.33 5.49 -1.66
CA TYR A 118 13.80 5.57 -0.30
C TYR A 118 14.89 5.48 0.77
N PHE A 119 16.12 5.13 0.40
CA PHE A 119 17.18 4.78 1.34
C PHE A 119 18.46 5.56 1.08
N ASN A 120 19.12 5.93 2.17
CA ASN A 120 20.50 6.40 2.19
C ASN A 120 21.38 5.21 2.57
N PHE A 121 22.31 4.81 1.69
CA PHE A 121 23.18 3.64 1.91
C PHE A 121 24.46 3.95 2.69
N GLY A 122 24.70 5.21 3.09
CA GLY A 122 25.93 5.62 3.75
C GLY A 122 27.17 5.23 2.93
N ASN A 123 28.10 4.50 3.55
CA ASN A 123 29.32 4.02 2.88
C ASN A 123 29.20 2.58 2.35
N VAL A 124 28.01 1.97 2.41
CA VAL A 124 27.79 0.61 1.92
C VAL A 124 28.02 0.58 0.42
N GLN A 125 29.07 -0.14 0.00
CA GLN A 125 29.38 -0.33 -1.42
C GLN A 125 28.33 -1.25 -2.03
N HIS A 126 27.64 -0.76 -3.05
CA HIS A 126 26.64 -1.51 -3.79
C HIS A 126 26.63 -1.07 -5.25
N ASP A 127 26.26 -1.99 -6.13
CA ASP A 127 25.99 -1.66 -7.51
C ASP A 127 24.54 -1.17 -7.63
N LYS A 128 24.30 -0.14 -8.44
CA LYS A 128 22.94 0.36 -8.70
C LYS A 128 22.05 -0.71 -9.31
N ASP A 129 22.64 -1.59 -10.12
CA ASP A 129 21.95 -2.72 -10.72
C ASP A 129 21.67 -3.84 -9.73
N THR A 130 22.40 -3.96 -8.61
CA THR A 130 22.11 -5.01 -7.62
C THR A 130 20.96 -4.65 -6.68
N VAL A 131 20.66 -3.36 -6.52
CA VAL A 131 19.56 -2.89 -5.67
C VAL A 131 18.22 -2.79 -6.39
N LYS A 132 18.18 -2.75 -7.73
CA LYS A 132 16.93 -2.52 -8.49
C LYS A 132 15.91 -3.67 -8.40
N ASP A 133 16.40 -4.89 -8.19
CA ASP A 133 15.58 -6.12 -8.14
C ASP A 133 15.19 -6.51 -6.70
N LEU A 134 15.50 -5.65 -5.73
CA LEU A 134 15.11 -5.81 -4.33
C LEU A 134 13.66 -5.37 -4.10
N GLY A 135 13.18 -5.66 -2.89
CA GLY A 135 11.91 -5.21 -2.34
C GLY A 135 12.08 -4.63 -0.94
N PHE A 136 10.95 -4.34 -0.29
CA PHE A 136 10.95 -3.94 1.11
C PHE A 136 11.04 -5.17 2.02
N ALA A 137 11.80 -5.08 3.10
CA ALA A 137 11.82 -6.09 4.16
C ALA A 137 10.59 -6.00 5.06
N CYS A 138 10.17 -4.77 5.38
CA CYS A 138 9.00 -4.45 6.20
C CYS A 138 8.62 -2.97 6.01
N PHE A 139 7.68 -2.48 6.82
CA PHE A 139 7.33 -1.08 6.95
C PHE A 139 7.04 -0.74 8.42
N ASN A 140 7.11 0.54 8.77
CA ASN A 140 6.58 1.07 10.03
C ASN A 140 5.51 2.13 9.75
N VAL A 141 4.75 2.46 10.79
CA VAL A 141 3.74 3.52 10.75
C VAL A 141 4.21 4.64 11.65
N LEU A 142 4.21 5.86 11.14
CA LEU A 142 4.49 7.05 11.93
C LEU A 142 3.22 7.85 12.18
N TYR A 143 3.11 8.38 13.39
CA TYR A 143 2.00 9.25 13.81
C TYR A 143 2.50 10.26 14.86
N PRO A 144 1.96 11.50 14.89
CA PRO A 144 2.31 12.48 15.91
C PRO A 144 1.62 12.20 17.26
N ILE A 145 1.98 11.07 17.87
CA ILE A 145 1.38 10.58 19.11
C ILE A 145 1.86 11.38 20.32
N ASN A 146 3.13 11.76 20.36
CA ASN A 146 3.75 12.44 21.50
C ASN A 146 3.75 13.98 21.36
N SER A 147 3.96 14.52 20.15
CA SER A 147 3.91 15.96 19.86
C SER A 147 3.44 16.23 18.43
N GLN A 148 2.82 17.39 18.17
CA GLN A 148 2.24 17.72 16.86
C GLN A 148 3.27 17.91 15.74
N ASP A 149 4.51 18.21 16.11
CA ASP A 149 5.63 18.53 15.22
C ASP A 149 6.58 17.34 14.96
N LYS A 150 6.30 16.19 15.56
CA LYS A 150 7.14 14.99 15.46
C LYS A 150 6.30 13.77 15.13
N ASN A 151 6.66 13.04 14.07
CA ASN A 151 6.05 11.76 13.77
C ASN A 151 6.90 10.66 14.43
N ASP A 152 6.33 9.95 15.40
CA ASP A 152 6.96 8.81 16.07
C ASP A 152 6.39 7.50 15.53
N GLU A 153 7.21 6.44 15.57
CA GLU A 153 6.77 5.08 15.24
C GLU A 153 5.77 4.56 16.29
N ILE A 154 4.72 3.88 15.83
CA ILE A 154 3.64 3.29 16.64
C ILE A 154 3.33 1.84 16.29
#